data_AF-A0A8J8IXP7-F1
#
_entry.id   AF-A0A8J8IXP7-F1
#
_cell.length_a   1.000
_cell.length_b   1.000
_cell.length_c   1.000
_cell.angle_alpha   90.00
_cell.angle_beta   90.00
_cell.angle_gamma   90.00
#
_symmetry.space_group_name_H-M   'P 1'
#
loop_
_entity.id
_entity.type
_entity.pdbx_description
1 polymer ?
#
loop_
_entity_poly.entity_id
_entity_poly.type
_entity_poly.pdbx_seq_one_letter_code
_entity_poly.pdbx_strand_id
1 'polypeptide(L)'
;MSKLAELFENEAIKDFGKALRRALRIGEDYSSLVELEYVESKEQFVGAIKRFLRRYETLAKKGYKGKPLTRPKETSLVELMRLVDEYGVKLVRSALISYALVKGGEENE
;
A
#
# COMPACT_ATOMS: atom_id res chain seq x y z
N MET A 1 -20.78 -9.92 6.68
CA MET A 1 -19.36 -10.32 6.84
C MET A 1 -18.79 -9.55 8.01
N SER A 2 -17.59 -9.89 8.52
CA SER A 2 -16.97 -9.02 9.53
C SER A 2 -16.49 -7.72 8.88
N LYS A 3 -16.59 -6.60 9.60
CA LYS A 3 -16.05 -5.30 9.18
C LYS A 3 -14.57 -5.37 8.75
N LEU A 4 -13.83 -6.32 9.30
CA LEU A 4 -12.45 -6.58 8.95
C LEU A 4 -12.32 -7.22 7.56
N ALA A 5 -13.12 -8.25 7.25
CA ALA A 5 -13.09 -8.90 5.93
C ALA A 5 -13.37 -7.89 4.80
N GLU A 6 -14.33 -6.99 5.00
CA GLU A 6 -14.66 -5.91 4.06
C GLU A 6 -13.47 -4.99 3.79
N LEU A 7 -12.68 -4.66 4.83
CA LEU A 7 -11.47 -3.85 4.69
C LEU A 7 -10.41 -4.56 3.85
N PHE A 8 -10.16 -5.85 4.09
CA PHE A 8 -9.16 -6.62 3.33
C PHE A 8 -9.56 -6.84 1.87
N GLU A 9 -10.85 -6.87 1.57
CA GLU A 9 -11.38 -7.01 0.21
C GLU A 9 -11.50 -5.68 -0.54
N ASN A 10 -11.34 -4.53 0.14
CA ASN A 10 -11.46 -3.22 -0.48
C ASN A 10 -10.38 -3.00 -1.57
N GLU A 11 -10.80 -2.52 -2.74
CA GLU A 11 -9.92 -2.33 -3.90
C GLU A 11 -8.81 -1.30 -3.65
N ALA A 12 -9.02 -0.28 -2.81
CA ALA A 12 -7.97 0.67 -2.45
C ALA A 12 -6.85 -0.01 -1.64
N ILE A 13 -7.20 -0.92 -0.72
CA ILE A 13 -6.23 -1.72 0.04
C ILE A 13 -5.44 -2.63 -0.90
N LYS A 14 -6.12 -3.28 -1.85
CA LYS A 14 -5.46 -4.14 -2.84
C LYS A 14 -4.52 -3.33 -3.74
N ASP A 15 -4.96 -2.19 -4.25
CA ASP A 15 -4.18 -1.34 -5.17
C ASP A 15 -2.89 -0.82 -4.50
N PHE A 16 -3.01 -0.23 -3.31
CA PHE A 16 -1.85 0.21 -2.53
C PHE A 16 -1.01 -0.96 -2.02
N GLY A 17 -1.63 -2.06 -1.62
CA GLY A 17 -0.95 -3.29 -1.21
C GLY A 17 -0.09 -3.90 -2.32
N LYS A 18 -0.58 -3.90 -3.57
CA LYS A 18 0.20 -4.34 -4.75
C LYS A 18 1.38 -3.42 -5.02
N ALA A 19 1.18 -2.11 -4.91
CA ALA A 19 2.27 -1.15 -5.07
C ALA A 19 3.33 -1.33 -3.97
N LEU A 20 2.91 -1.48 -2.71
CA LEU A 20 3.80 -1.74 -1.58
C LEU A 20 4.56 -3.06 -1.75
N ARG A 21 3.89 -4.14 -2.17
CA ARG A 21 4.54 -5.42 -2.50
C ARG A 21 5.65 -5.25 -3.53
N ARG A 22 5.39 -4.53 -4.62
CA ARG A 22 6.38 -4.24 -5.66
C ARG A 22 7.53 -3.39 -5.13
N ALA A 23 7.23 -2.40 -4.30
CA ALA A 23 8.24 -1.58 -3.65
C ALA A 23 9.20 -2.43 -2.80
N LEU A 24 8.67 -3.38 -2.03
CA LEU A 24 9.46 -4.27 -1.19
C LEU A 24 10.29 -5.27 -2.01
N ARG A 25 9.68 -5.90 -3.03
CA ARG A 25 10.31 -7.00 -3.76
C ARG A 25 11.25 -6.57 -4.87
N ILE A 26 10.97 -5.42 -5.50
CA ILE A 26 11.73 -4.93 -6.66
C ILE A 26 12.60 -3.73 -6.25
N GLY A 27 12.04 -2.84 -5.43
CA GLY A 27 12.72 -1.62 -5.01
C GLY A 27 13.46 -1.73 -3.68
N GLU A 28 13.34 -2.86 -2.96
CA GLU A 28 13.90 -3.08 -1.62
C GLU A 28 13.52 -1.96 -0.63
N ASP A 29 12.34 -1.36 -0.79
CA ASP A 29 11.86 -0.24 0.01
C ASP A 29 11.30 -0.70 1.37
N TYR A 30 12.17 -1.31 2.19
CA TYR A 30 11.84 -1.71 3.56
C TYR A 30 11.58 -0.50 4.47
N SER A 31 12.07 0.69 4.11
CA SER A 31 11.76 1.94 4.81
C SER A 31 10.26 2.24 4.78
N SER A 32 9.58 2.05 3.65
CA SER A 32 8.11 2.22 3.59
C SER A 32 7.37 1.23 4.49
N LEU A 33 7.83 -0.01 4.60
CA LEU A 33 7.23 -1.00 5.50
C LEU A 33 7.37 -0.57 6.96
N VAL A 34 8.59 -0.24 7.39
CA VAL A 34 8.87 0.20 8.76
C VAL A 34 8.10 1.48 9.08
N GLU A 35 8.12 2.48 8.19
CA GLU A 35 7.37 3.72 8.40
C GLU A 35 5.88 3.45 8.59
N LEU A 36 5.25 2.59 7.76
CA LEU A 36 3.83 2.26 7.89
C LEU A 36 3.52 1.48 9.18
N GLU A 37 4.43 0.62 9.65
CA GLU A 37 4.25 -0.18 10.86
C GLU A 37 4.13 0.68 12.13
N TYR A 38 4.86 1.79 12.19
CA TYR A 38 4.92 2.68 13.36
C TYR A 38 3.99 3.89 13.28
N VAL A 39 3.17 4.01 12.25
CA VAL A 39 2.23 5.13 12.08
C VAL A 39 0.99 4.96 12.98
N GLU A 40 0.77 5.86 13.92
CA GLU A 40 -0.30 5.77 14.91
C GLU A 40 -1.42 6.80 14.71
N SER A 41 -1.09 7.95 14.10
CA SER A 41 -2.07 9.02 13.82
C SER A 41 -2.38 9.17 12.33
N LYS A 42 -3.50 9.81 12.01
CA LYS A 42 -3.91 10.08 10.62
C LYS A 42 -2.87 10.95 9.91
N GLU A 43 -2.32 11.95 10.59
CA GLU A 43 -1.31 12.86 10.07
C GLU A 43 -0.02 12.10 9.75
N GLN A 44 0.40 11.21 10.64
CA GLN A 44 1.55 10.31 10.40
C GLN A 44 1.28 9.41 9.18
N PHE A 45 0.06 8.89 9.05
CA PHE A 45 -0.34 8.05 7.92
C PHE A 45 -0.28 8.80 6.59
N VAL A 46 -0.83 10.02 6.54
CA VAL A 46 -0.72 10.89 5.36
C VAL A 46 0.75 11.13 5.01
N GLY A 47 1.60 11.42 6.00
CA GLY A 47 3.04 11.58 5.81
C GLY A 47 3.72 10.35 5.24
N ALA A 48 3.41 9.16 5.78
CA ALA A 48 3.97 7.89 5.33
C ALA A 48 3.52 7.54 3.90
N ILE A 49 2.22 7.68 3.59
CA ILE A 49 1.70 7.44 2.23
C ILE A 49 2.34 8.40 1.23
N LYS A 50 2.50 9.69 1.56
CA LYS A 50 3.16 10.65 0.68
C LYS A 50 4.62 10.27 0.39
N ARG A 51 5.38 9.88 1.42
CA ARG A 51 6.79 9.45 1.25
C ARG A 51 6.89 8.15 0.45
N PHE A 52 6.02 7.18 0.74
CA PHE A 52 5.90 5.94 -0.03
C PHE A 52 5.62 6.23 -1.50
N LEU A 53 4.59 7.02 -1.83
CA LEU A 53 4.26 7.36 -3.23
C LEU A 53 5.43 8.04 -3.94
N ARG A 54 6.17 8.92 -3.24
CA ARG A 54 7.37 9.56 -3.80
C ARG A 54 8.48 8.54 -4.12
N ARG A 55 8.75 7.59 -3.22
CA ARG A 55 9.73 6.51 -3.46
C ARG A 55 9.26 5.58 -4.59
N TYR A 56 7.98 5.24 -4.57
CA TYR A 56 7.37 4.37 -5.56
C TYR A 56 7.35 4.98 -6.96
N GLU A 57 7.19 6.29 -7.10
CA GLU A 57 7.23 6.98 -8.40
C GLU A 57 8.56 6.73 -9.13
N THR A 58 9.68 6.79 -8.42
CA THR A 58 11.00 6.49 -8.98
C THR A 58 11.08 5.05 -9.48
N LEU A 59 10.57 4.10 -8.69
CA LEU A 59 10.53 2.68 -9.06
C LEU A 59 9.60 2.43 -10.26
N ALA A 60 8.43 3.06 -10.28
CA ALA A 60 7.44 2.92 -11.34
C ALA A 60 7.97 3.44 -12.69
N LYS A 61 8.72 4.54 -12.67
CA LYS A 61 9.42 5.07 -13.85
C LYS A 61 10.54 4.15 -14.34
N LYS A 62 11.35 3.60 -13.42
CA LYS A 62 12.41 2.64 -13.76
C LYS A 62 11.83 1.37 -14.37
N GLY A 63 10.65 0.96 -13.92
CA GLY A 63 9.98 -0.26 -14.36
C GLY A 63 10.68 -1.52 -13.89
N TYR A 64 10.18 -2.67 -14.34
CA TYR A 64 10.72 -4.00 -14.06
C TYR A 64 10.50 -4.91 -15.28
N LYS A 65 11.51 -5.72 -15.63
CA LYS A 65 11.47 -6.61 -16.81
C LYS A 65 11.00 -5.90 -18.10
N GLY A 66 11.45 -4.66 -18.33
CA GLY A 66 11.11 -3.87 -19.52
C GLY A 66 9.70 -3.27 -19.54
N LYS A 67 8.94 -3.34 -18.44
CA LYS A 67 7.60 -2.73 -18.33
C LYS A 67 7.53 -1.73 -17.18
N PRO A 68 6.84 -0.58 -17.35
CA PRO A 68 6.59 0.34 -16.24
C PRO A 68 5.69 -0.33 -15.20
N LEU A 69 5.86 0.01 -13.93
CA LEU A 69 4.97 -0.47 -12.88
C LEU A 69 3.71 0.40 -12.81
N THR A 70 2.57 -0.24 -12.57
CA THR A 70 1.31 0.45 -12.35
C THR A 70 1.33 1.25 -11.05
N ARG A 71 0.90 2.51 -11.12
CA ARG A 71 0.75 3.40 -9.96
C ARG A 71 -0.60 3.16 -9.29
N PRO A 72 -0.70 3.35 -7.96
CA PRO A 72 -1.99 3.44 -7.30
C PRO A 72 -2.86 4.53 -7.93
N LYS A 73 -4.17 4.28 -8.03
CA LYS A 73 -5.12 5.25 -8.59
C LYS A 73 -5.41 6.37 -7.60
N GLU A 74 -5.72 7.55 -8.11
CA GLU A 74 -6.16 8.69 -7.29
C GLU A 74 -7.45 8.36 -6.52
N THR A 75 -8.40 7.67 -7.15
CA THR A 75 -9.62 7.21 -6.50
C THR A 75 -9.32 6.26 -5.32
N SER A 76 -8.32 5.40 -5.46
CA SER A 76 -7.84 4.52 -4.39
C SER A 76 -7.23 5.33 -3.24
N LEU A 77 -6.55 6.45 -3.52
CA LEU A 77 -5.99 7.30 -2.48
C LEU A 77 -7.11 7.98 -1.66
N VAL A 78 -8.13 8.52 -2.33
CA VAL A 78 -9.29 9.13 -1.68
C VAL A 78 -10.01 8.11 -0.80
N GLU A 79 -10.27 6.92 -1.35
CA GLU A 79 -10.90 5.82 -0.63
C GLU A 79 -10.03 5.35 0.56
N LEU A 80 -8.71 5.26 0.39
CA LEU A 80 -7.80 4.90 1.47
C LEU A 80 -7.89 5.88 2.64
N MET A 81 -8.01 7.19 2.39
CA MET A 81 -8.22 8.18 3.45
C MET A 81 -9.56 8.00 4.14
N ARG A 82 -10.63 7.71 3.39
CA ARG A 82 -11.95 7.40 3.94
C ARG A 82 -11.91 6.17 4.86
N LEU A 83 -11.18 5.13 4.47
CA LEU A 83 -11.00 3.92 5.28
C LEU A 83 -10.24 4.20 6.57
N VAL A 84 -9.26 5.11 6.55
CA VAL A 84 -8.56 5.53 7.78
C VAL A 84 -9.52 6.23 8.74
N ASP A 85 -10.41 7.06 8.22
CA ASP A 85 -11.44 7.73 9.04
C ASP A 85 -12.46 6.73 9.62
N GLU A 86 -12.84 5.70 8.86
CA GLU A 86 -13.85 4.72 9.26
C GLU A 86 -13.32 3.63 10.20
N TYR A 87 -12.15 3.07 9.89
CA TYR A 87 -11.60 1.89 10.57
C TYR A 87 -10.41 2.21 11.47
N GLY A 88 -9.87 3.43 11.38
CA GLY A 88 -8.68 3.84 12.10
C GLY A 88 -7.39 3.34 11.44
N VAL A 89 -6.32 4.10 11.71
CA VAL A 89 -4.97 3.93 11.16
C VAL A 89 -4.43 2.50 11.35
N LYS A 90 -4.59 1.94 12.55
CA LYS A 90 -4.03 0.63 12.90
C LYS A 90 -4.59 -0.50 12.03
N LEU A 91 -5.90 -0.50 11.76
CA LEU A 91 -6.50 -1.55 10.93
C LEU A 91 -6.10 -1.39 9.46
N VAL A 92 -6.11 -0.15 8.96
CA VAL A 92 -5.73 0.13 7.56
C VAL A 92 -4.27 -0.19 7.30
N ARG A 93 -3.34 0.25 8.16
CA ARG A 93 -1.89 -0.05 8.00
C ARG A 93 -1.64 -1.57 8.04
N SER A 94 -2.31 -2.28 8.96
CA SER A 94 -2.20 -3.74 9.03
C SER A 94 -2.72 -4.40 7.76
N ALA A 95 -3.86 -3.97 7.23
CA ALA A 95 -4.40 -4.52 5.98
C ALA A 95 -3.46 -4.30 4.79
N LEU A 96 -2.88 -3.10 4.65
CA LEU A 96 -1.89 -2.80 3.61
C LEU A 96 -0.64 -3.68 3.72
N ILE A 97 -0.06 -3.78 4.92
CA ILE A 97 1.14 -4.56 5.19
C ILE A 97 0.87 -6.05 4.96
N SER A 98 -0.22 -6.59 5.52
CA SER A 98 -0.61 -7.98 5.32
C SER A 98 -0.82 -8.29 3.84
N TYR A 99 -1.50 -7.42 3.10
CA TYR A 99 -1.64 -7.60 1.65
C TYR A 99 -0.27 -7.64 0.98
N ALA A 100 0.62 -6.70 1.27
CA ALA A 100 1.92 -6.63 0.63
C ALA A 100 2.78 -7.87 0.90
N LEU A 101 2.73 -8.41 2.12
CA LEU A 101 3.56 -9.54 2.57
C LEU A 101 3.01 -10.91 2.15
N VAL A 102 1.69 -11.07 2.06
CA VAL A 102 1.11 -12.35 1.64
C VAL A 102 1.54 -12.66 0.20
N LYS A 103 1.96 -13.91 0.00
CA LYS A 103 2.36 -14.43 -1.31
C LYS A 103 1.13 -14.48 -2.21
N GLY A 104 0.91 -13.46 -3.03
CA GLY A 104 -0.07 -13.53 -4.11
C GLY A 104 0.31 -14.65 -5.06
N GLY A 105 -0.60 -15.56 -5.37
CA GLY A 105 -0.49 -16.41 -6.56
C GLY A 105 -0.50 -15.55 -7.83
N GLU A 106 -0.07 -16.14 -8.95
CA GLU A 106 0.04 -15.58 -10.33
C GLU A 106 0.84 -14.26 -10.50
N GLU A 107 0.88 -13.33 -9.55
CA GLU A 107 1.67 -12.09 -9.59
C GLU A 107 3.19 -12.31 -9.41
N ASN A 108 3.67 -13.56 -9.41
CA ASN A 108 5.08 -13.95 -9.26
C ASN A 108 5.76 -14.37 -10.58
N GLU A 109 5.08 -14.34 -11.73
CA GLU A 109 5.66 -14.55 -13.06
C GLU A 109 5.97 -13.21 -13.76
#